data_AF-X1NX05-F1
#
_entry.id   AF-X1NX05-F1
#
_cell.length_a   1.000
_cell.length_b   1.000
_cell.length_c   1.000
_cell.angle_alpha   90.00
_cell.angle_beta   90.00
_cell.angle_gamma   90.00
#
_symmetry.space_group_name_H-M   'P 1'
#
loop_
_entity.id
_entity.type
_entity.pdbx_description
1 polymer ?
#
loop_
_entity_poly.entity_id
_entity_poly.type
_entity_poly.pdbx_seq_one_letter_code
_entity_poly.pdbx_strand_id
1 'polypeptide(L)'
;DTAFRVYTRVDVRRMHDLGVLSEEQLVSAYLDQGYDEEKALNMASFTVRYNAQHQKDLTKSEILTGFKEDIINRNDTKDMLVELDYSENEAEYYVVYEEHKKNKDIEKLLLNNIKDRFQNNLMAETECRDKLAKLGIASNRINALVEQWLIDKFEDRKIPSKTDLDKFFKLDLIDIERFYSELRILGYNDDYSKLFVALAEKTKKAK
;
A
#
# COMPACT_ATOMS: atom_id res chain seq x y z
N ASP A 1 48.90 31.65 2.61
CA ASP A 1 47.55 31.51 2.04
C ASP A 1 47.07 30.08 2.07
N THR A 2 46.03 29.82 2.85
CA THR A 2 45.22 28.62 2.70
C THR A 2 44.20 28.90 1.60
N ALA A 3 44.46 28.41 0.39
CA ALA A 3 43.47 28.46 -0.68
C ALA A 3 42.32 27.50 -0.31
N PHE A 4 41.13 28.05 -0.09
CA PHE A 4 39.91 27.26 0.07
C PHE A 4 39.54 26.61 -1.28
N ARG A 5 38.89 25.44 -1.23
CA ARG A 5 38.35 24.81 -2.44
C ARG A 5 37.12 25.57 -2.90
N VAL A 6 37.12 26.00 -4.15
CA VAL A 6 35.98 26.65 -4.79
C VAL A 6 34.90 25.63 -5.15
N TYR A 7 33.65 26.08 -5.26
CA TYR A 7 32.56 25.23 -5.76
C TYR A 7 32.83 24.79 -7.20
N THR A 8 32.43 23.57 -7.54
CA THR A 8 32.50 23.11 -8.94
C THR A 8 31.38 23.74 -9.76
N ARG A 9 31.53 23.81 -11.09
CA ARG A 9 30.46 24.28 -12.00
C ARG A 9 29.15 23.50 -11.83
N VAL A 10 29.25 22.20 -11.54
CA VAL A 10 28.10 21.32 -11.32
C VAL A 10 27.41 21.68 -10.01
N ASP A 11 28.17 21.86 -8.94
CA ASP A 11 27.62 22.22 -7.63
C ASP A 11 26.98 23.60 -7.67
N VAL A 12 27.61 24.58 -8.32
CA VAL A 12 27.05 25.94 -8.48
C VAL A 12 25.67 25.91 -9.17
N ARG A 13 25.51 25.12 -10.23
CA ARG A 13 24.23 24.97 -10.94
C ARG A 13 23.15 24.33 -10.06
N ARG A 14 23.50 23.26 -9.33
CA ARG A 14 22.58 22.57 -8.40
C ARG A 14 22.22 23.43 -7.20
N MET A 15 23.18 24.20 -6.67
CA MET A 15 22.93 25.11 -5.55
C MET A 15 21.98 26.24 -5.96
N HIS A 16 22.09 26.78 -7.17
CA HIS A 16 21.09 27.73 -7.68
C HIS A 16 19.72 27.07 -7.86
N ASP A 17 19.66 25.86 -8.42
CA ASP A 17 18.40 25.12 -8.59
C ASP A 17 17.67 24.86 -7.26
N LEU A 18 18.44 24.59 -6.20
CA LEU A 18 17.95 24.37 -4.84
C LEU A 18 17.71 25.67 -4.05
N GLY A 19 17.91 26.85 -4.66
CA GLY A 19 17.75 28.15 -4.01
C GLY A 19 18.81 28.49 -2.95
N VAL A 20 19.93 27.76 -2.93
CA VAL A 20 21.08 28.00 -2.03
C VAL A 20 21.91 29.19 -2.51
N LEU A 21 22.06 29.36 -3.82
CA LEU A 21 22.70 30.53 -4.43
C LEU A 21 21.66 31.38 -5.14
N SER A 22 21.74 32.69 -4.91
CA SER A 22 21.06 33.72 -5.72
C SER A 22 21.75 33.94 -7.08
N GLU A 23 21.08 34.64 -7.98
CA GLU A 23 21.65 35.00 -9.29
C GLU A 23 22.93 35.84 -9.16
N GLU A 24 23.01 36.73 -8.17
CA GLU A 24 24.20 37.52 -7.89
C GLU A 24 25.37 36.64 -7.39
N GLN A 25 25.07 35.63 -6.57
CA GLN A 25 26.07 34.71 -6.03
C GLN A 25 26.60 33.72 -7.08
N LEU A 26 25.83 33.44 -8.15
CA LEU A 26 26.31 32.66 -9.29
C LEU A 26 27.54 33.32 -9.93
N VAL A 27 27.49 34.65 -10.13
CA VAL A 27 28.57 35.40 -10.76
C VAL A 27 29.84 35.31 -9.92
N SER A 28 29.76 35.55 -8.61
CA SER A 28 30.89 35.38 -7.69
C SER A 28 31.46 33.97 -7.72
N ALA A 29 30.61 32.94 -7.70
CA ALA A 29 31.06 31.56 -7.72
C ALA A 29 31.80 31.19 -9.03
N TYR A 30 31.44 31.78 -10.17
CA TYR A 30 32.17 31.61 -11.42
C TYR A 30 33.47 32.43 -11.47
N LEU A 31 33.50 33.64 -10.88
CA LEU A 31 34.75 34.40 -10.73
C LEU A 31 35.77 33.64 -9.87
N ASP A 32 35.34 33.03 -8.77
CA ASP A 32 36.20 32.22 -7.90
C ASP A 32 36.82 31.01 -8.64
N GLN A 33 36.10 30.49 -9.65
CA GLN A 33 36.61 29.43 -10.53
C GLN A 33 37.61 29.92 -11.59
N GLY A 34 37.87 31.22 -11.66
CA GLY A 34 38.84 31.84 -12.58
C GLY A 34 38.25 32.28 -13.92
N TYR A 35 36.92 32.38 -14.05
CA TYR A 35 36.32 33.05 -15.20
C TYR A 35 36.54 34.57 -15.11
N ASP A 36 36.71 35.22 -16.25
CA ASP A 36 36.60 36.68 -16.32
C ASP A 36 35.14 37.13 -16.13
N GLU A 37 34.94 38.43 -15.92
CA GLU A 37 33.63 39.03 -15.62
C GLU A 37 32.59 38.73 -16.70
N GLU A 38 32.94 38.89 -17.97
CA GLU A 38 32.05 38.61 -19.10
C GLU A 38 31.61 37.14 -19.10
N LYS A 39 32.55 36.21 -18.94
CA LYS A 39 32.25 34.78 -18.91
C LYS A 39 31.46 34.38 -17.68
N ALA A 40 31.75 34.95 -16.52
CA ALA A 40 31.01 34.67 -15.29
C ALA A 40 29.54 35.11 -15.41
N LEU A 41 29.29 36.30 -15.97
CA LEU A 41 27.94 36.81 -16.28
C LEU A 41 27.21 35.91 -17.28
N ASN A 42 27.88 35.49 -18.35
CA ASN A 42 27.32 34.56 -19.33
C ASN A 42 26.98 33.20 -18.71
N MET A 43 27.81 32.72 -17.78
CA MET A 43 27.61 31.42 -17.13
C MET A 43 26.51 31.45 -16.07
N ALA A 44 26.36 32.56 -15.35
CA ALA A 44 25.21 32.82 -14.50
C ALA A 44 23.92 32.84 -15.33
N SER A 45 23.89 33.61 -16.43
CA SER A 45 22.75 33.69 -17.35
C SER A 45 22.37 32.33 -17.95
N PHE A 46 23.36 31.53 -18.34
CA PHE A 46 23.15 30.16 -18.80
C PHE A 46 22.49 29.30 -17.71
N THR A 47 22.99 29.37 -16.48
CA THR A 47 22.50 28.57 -15.36
C THR A 47 21.05 28.89 -15.00
N VAL A 48 20.69 30.17 -14.97
CA VAL A 48 19.29 30.61 -14.73
C VAL A 48 18.37 30.05 -15.81
N ARG A 49 18.72 30.20 -17.08
CA ARG A 49 17.92 29.70 -18.21
C ARG A 49 17.82 28.18 -18.22
N TYR A 50 18.92 27.49 -17.92
CA TYR A 50 18.98 26.03 -17.84
C TYR A 50 18.03 25.50 -16.76
N ASN A 51 18.10 26.04 -15.55
CA ASN A 51 17.25 25.58 -14.44
C ASN A 51 15.78 25.93 -14.67
N ALA A 52 15.49 27.09 -15.29
CA ALA A 52 14.12 27.49 -15.63
C ALA A 52 13.47 26.58 -16.70
N GLN A 53 14.25 25.96 -17.60
CA GLN A 53 13.74 24.95 -18.52
C GLN A 53 13.46 23.64 -17.79
N HIS A 54 14.40 23.16 -16.97
CA HIS A 54 14.25 21.91 -16.22
C HIS A 54 13.11 21.94 -15.19
N GLN A 55 12.74 23.10 -14.65
CA GLN A 55 11.57 23.22 -13.76
C GLN A 55 10.22 22.98 -14.44
N LYS A 56 10.16 23.00 -15.78
CA LYS A 56 8.92 22.73 -16.54
C LYS A 56 8.82 21.29 -17.03
N ASP A 57 9.89 20.52 -16.91
CA ASP A 57 9.91 19.14 -17.36
C ASP A 57 9.22 18.27 -16.30
N LEU A 58 8.42 17.31 -16.76
CA LEU A 58 7.79 16.36 -15.85
C LEU A 58 8.87 15.66 -15.05
N THR A 59 8.68 15.55 -13.74
CA THR A 59 9.55 14.73 -12.92
C THR A 59 9.38 13.26 -13.29
N LYS A 60 10.41 12.45 -13.02
CA LYS A 60 10.30 10.98 -13.12
C LYS A 60 9.05 10.44 -12.40
N SER A 61 8.70 11.01 -11.24
CA SER A 61 7.54 10.56 -10.47
C SER A 61 6.23 10.81 -11.21
N GLU A 62 6.09 11.96 -11.87
CA GLU A 62 4.89 12.32 -12.64
C GLU A 62 4.77 11.46 -13.90
N ILE A 63 5.88 11.21 -14.61
CA ILE A 63 5.92 10.30 -15.77
C ILE A 63 5.47 8.89 -15.36
N LEU A 64 6.06 8.33 -14.30
CA LEU A 64 5.71 6.99 -13.83
C LEU A 64 4.28 6.91 -13.27
N THR A 65 3.77 8.00 -12.67
CA THR A 65 2.37 8.07 -12.23
C THR A 65 1.43 8.08 -13.43
N GLY A 66 1.71 8.88 -14.46
CA GLY A 66 0.95 8.91 -15.70
C GLY A 66 0.96 7.55 -16.41
N PHE A 67 2.09 6.85 -16.42
CA PHE A 67 2.17 5.48 -16.93
C PHE A 67 1.32 4.51 -16.11
N LYS A 68 1.42 4.55 -14.78
CA LYS A 68 0.63 3.70 -13.87
C LYS A 68 -0.87 3.86 -14.08
N GLU A 69 -1.31 5.09 -14.36
CA GLU A 69 -2.71 5.45 -14.59
C GLU A 69 -3.18 5.29 -16.06
N ASP A 70 -2.37 4.67 -16.92
CA ASP A 70 -2.65 4.48 -18.36
C ASP A 70 -2.85 5.80 -19.14
N ILE A 71 -2.39 6.93 -18.60
CA ILE A 71 -2.41 8.24 -19.27
C ILE A 71 -1.33 8.30 -20.36
N ILE A 72 -0.18 7.70 -20.08
CA ILE A 72 0.99 7.65 -20.98
C ILE A 72 1.27 6.19 -21.32
N ASN A 73 1.59 5.90 -22.58
CA ASN A 73 1.89 4.54 -23.01
C ASN A 73 3.34 4.15 -22.69
N ARG A 74 3.65 2.85 -22.83
CA ARG A 74 4.96 2.28 -22.50
C ARG A 74 6.14 2.93 -23.24
N ASN A 75 6.00 3.18 -24.54
CA ASN A 75 7.08 3.72 -25.37
C ASN A 75 7.29 5.19 -25.03
N ASP A 76 6.21 5.98 -24.98
CA ASP A 76 6.27 7.40 -24.60
C ASP A 76 6.87 7.59 -23.21
N THR A 77 6.55 6.70 -22.26
CA THR A 77 7.14 6.71 -20.91
C THR A 77 8.65 6.52 -20.96
N LYS A 78 9.16 5.62 -21.81
CA LYS A 78 10.60 5.41 -21.97
C LYS A 78 11.26 6.64 -22.59
N ASP A 79 10.67 7.18 -23.64
CA ASP A 79 11.22 8.34 -24.35
C ASP A 79 11.32 9.55 -23.41
N MET A 80 10.26 9.82 -22.62
CA MET A 80 10.26 10.89 -21.61
C MET A 80 11.29 10.66 -20.49
N LEU A 81 11.54 9.40 -20.09
CA LEU A 81 12.60 9.10 -19.12
C LEU A 81 13.99 9.32 -19.71
N VAL A 82 14.20 8.97 -20.99
CA VAL A 82 15.47 9.23 -21.68
C VAL A 82 15.71 10.73 -21.84
N GLU A 83 14.67 11.52 -22.09
CA GLU A 83 14.74 13.00 -22.10
C GLU A 83 15.14 13.58 -20.73
N LEU A 84 14.88 12.88 -19.62
CA LEU A 84 15.35 13.21 -18.27
C LEU A 84 16.76 12.67 -17.93
N ASP A 85 17.58 12.37 -18.94
CA ASP A 85 18.93 11.82 -18.81
C ASP A 85 19.01 10.40 -18.19
N TYR A 86 17.92 9.63 -18.14
CA TYR A 86 18.01 8.20 -17.82
C TYR A 86 18.52 7.40 -19.02
N SER A 87 19.36 6.40 -18.78
CA SER A 87 19.75 5.48 -19.85
C SER A 87 18.56 4.64 -20.32
N GLU A 88 18.60 4.14 -21.57
CA GLU A 88 17.54 3.27 -22.11
C GLU A 88 17.26 2.05 -21.21
N ASN A 89 18.31 1.49 -20.61
CA ASN A 89 18.21 0.36 -19.69
C ASN A 89 17.51 0.74 -18.37
N GLU A 90 17.79 1.93 -17.83
CA GLU A 90 17.12 2.42 -16.62
C GLU A 90 15.65 2.76 -16.90
N ALA A 91 15.36 3.40 -18.03
CA ALA A 91 14.00 3.71 -18.46
C ALA A 91 13.18 2.42 -18.63
N GLU A 92 13.73 1.41 -19.30
CA GLU A 92 13.12 0.08 -19.45
C GLU A 92 12.87 -0.58 -18.08
N TYR A 93 13.86 -0.52 -17.17
CA TYR A 93 13.70 -1.07 -15.83
C TYR A 93 12.54 -0.42 -15.07
N TYR A 94 12.41 0.91 -15.08
CA TYR A 94 11.33 1.59 -14.38
C TYR A 94 9.95 1.24 -14.93
N VAL A 95 9.84 1.15 -16.25
CA VAL A 95 8.60 0.75 -16.92
C VAL A 95 8.19 -0.67 -16.52
N VAL A 96 9.11 -1.64 -16.65
CA VAL A 96 8.85 -3.05 -16.26
C VAL A 96 8.50 -3.15 -14.77
N TYR A 97 9.16 -2.36 -13.93
CA TYR A 97 8.90 -2.31 -12.50
C TYR A 97 7.48 -1.83 -12.19
N GLU A 98 7.03 -0.73 -12.81
CA GLU A 98 5.67 -0.21 -12.61
C GLU A 98 4.60 -1.15 -13.19
N GLU A 99 4.86 -1.81 -14.33
CA GLU A 99 3.99 -2.88 -14.86
C GLU A 99 3.83 -4.03 -13.85
N HIS A 100 4.94 -4.49 -13.28
CA HIS A 100 4.92 -5.56 -12.29
C HIS A 100 4.20 -5.15 -11.00
N LYS A 101 4.36 -3.89 -10.58
CA LYS A 101 3.68 -3.32 -9.41
C LYS A 101 2.17 -3.21 -9.65
N LYS A 102 1.74 -2.75 -10.83
CA LYS A 102 0.33 -2.70 -11.23
C LYS A 102 -0.31 -4.09 -11.20
N ASN A 103 0.39 -5.09 -11.74
CA ASN A 103 -0.08 -6.48 -11.71
C ASN A 103 -0.23 -7.00 -10.26
N LYS A 104 0.75 -6.71 -9.40
CA LYS A 104 0.67 -7.06 -7.96
C LYS A 104 -0.48 -6.36 -7.23
N ASP A 105 -0.74 -5.08 -7.53
CA ASP A 105 -1.85 -4.33 -6.94
C ASP A 105 -3.20 -4.95 -7.34
N ILE A 106 -3.35 -5.35 -8.61
CA ILE A 106 -4.54 -6.04 -9.11
C ILE A 106 -4.70 -7.42 -8.45
N GLU A 107 -3.63 -8.22 -8.38
CA GLU A 107 -3.65 -9.53 -7.70
C GLU A 107 -4.09 -9.39 -6.23
N LYS A 108 -3.57 -8.37 -5.53
CA LYS A 108 -3.95 -8.09 -4.14
C LYS A 108 -5.42 -7.70 -4.02
N LEU A 109 -5.94 -6.86 -4.92
CA LEU A 109 -7.36 -6.48 -4.93
C LEU A 109 -8.27 -7.69 -5.17
N LEU A 110 -7.92 -8.55 -6.13
CA LEU A 110 -8.66 -9.78 -6.41
C LEU A 110 -8.63 -10.74 -5.22
N LEU A 111 -7.47 -10.92 -4.60
CA LEU A 111 -7.30 -11.76 -3.42
C LEU A 111 -8.17 -11.26 -2.25
N ASN A 112 -8.14 -9.97 -1.97
CA ASN A 112 -8.96 -9.36 -0.92
C ASN A 112 -10.46 -9.51 -1.21
N ASN A 113 -10.90 -9.29 -2.45
CA ASN A 113 -12.30 -9.47 -2.81
C ASN A 113 -12.78 -10.92 -2.60
N ILE A 114 -11.96 -11.90 -2.97
CA ILE A 114 -12.27 -13.32 -2.75
C ILE A 114 -12.34 -13.61 -1.24
N LYS A 115 -11.34 -13.13 -0.47
CA LYS A 115 -11.31 -13.24 0.99
C LYS A 115 -12.61 -12.71 1.61
N ASP A 116 -12.97 -11.47 1.32
CA ASP A 116 -14.12 -10.79 1.91
C ASP A 116 -15.43 -11.55 1.60
N ARG A 117 -15.62 -11.97 0.34
CA ARG A 117 -16.82 -12.70 -0.06
C ARG A 117 -16.91 -14.08 0.61
N PHE A 118 -15.78 -14.77 0.76
CA PHE A 118 -15.72 -16.07 1.43
C PHE A 118 -16.04 -15.96 2.94
N GLN A 119 -15.43 -14.98 3.62
CA GLN A 119 -15.65 -14.73 5.04
C GLN A 119 -17.09 -14.33 5.33
N ASN A 120 -17.70 -13.52 4.47
CA ASN A 120 -19.10 -13.09 4.59
C ASN A 120 -20.14 -14.12 4.13
N ASN A 121 -19.76 -15.39 3.92
CA ASN A 121 -20.64 -16.47 3.43
C ASN A 121 -21.28 -16.19 2.06
N LEU A 122 -20.74 -15.28 1.26
CA LEU A 122 -21.21 -14.96 -0.09
C LEU A 122 -20.58 -15.87 -1.16
N MET A 123 -19.74 -16.82 -0.75
CA MET A 123 -19.00 -17.73 -1.62
C MET A 123 -18.74 -19.06 -0.91
N ALA A 124 -18.94 -20.17 -1.63
CA ALA A 124 -18.60 -21.51 -1.14
C ALA A 124 -17.08 -21.76 -1.17
N GLU A 125 -16.59 -22.69 -0.35
CA GLU A 125 -15.16 -23.02 -0.29
C GLU A 125 -14.63 -23.55 -1.63
N THR A 126 -15.40 -24.40 -2.31
CA THR A 126 -15.05 -24.93 -3.64
C THR A 126 -14.91 -23.80 -4.66
N GLU A 127 -15.88 -22.88 -4.71
CA GLU A 127 -15.84 -21.71 -5.59
C GLU A 127 -14.65 -20.78 -5.26
N CYS A 128 -14.33 -20.61 -3.97
CA CYS A 128 -13.19 -19.84 -3.50
C CYS A 128 -11.86 -20.44 -4.02
N ARG A 129 -11.68 -21.75 -3.86
CA ARG A 129 -10.50 -22.49 -4.33
C ARG A 129 -10.35 -22.41 -5.85
N ASP A 130 -11.45 -22.57 -6.59
CA ASP A 130 -11.46 -22.47 -8.05
C ASP A 130 -11.06 -21.08 -8.54
N LYS A 131 -11.54 -20.02 -7.87
CA LYS A 131 -11.15 -18.64 -8.21
C LYS A 131 -9.68 -18.38 -7.92
N LEU A 132 -9.16 -18.84 -6.79
CA LEU A 132 -7.74 -18.70 -6.47
C LEU A 132 -6.84 -19.48 -7.45
N ALA A 133 -7.26 -20.66 -7.88
CA ALA A 133 -6.55 -21.45 -8.89
C ALA A 133 -6.51 -20.73 -10.25
N LYS A 134 -7.60 -20.06 -10.66
CA LYS A 134 -7.65 -19.25 -11.88
C LYS A 134 -6.72 -18.02 -11.83
N LEU A 135 -6.36 -17.55 -10.65
CA LEU A 135 -5.33 -16.52 -10.46
C LEU A 135 -3.89 -17.06 -10.58
N GLY A 136 -3.72 -18.35 -10.88
CA GLY A 136 -2.39 -18.99 -10.98
C GLY A 136 -1.72 -19.25 -9.63
N ILE A 137 -2.48 -19.16 -8.52
CA ILE A 137 -1.95 -19.42 -7.18
C ILE A 137 -1.71 -20.93 -7.02
N ALA A 138 -0.53 -21.31 -6.54
CA ALA A 138 -0.18 -22.70 -6.31
C ALA A 138 -1.08 -23.36 -5.23
N SER A 139 -1.44 -24.64 -5.43
CA SER A 139 -2.42 -25.35 -4.59
C SER A 139 -2.07 -25.37 -3.09
N ASN A 140 -0.79 -25.48 -2.75
CA ASN A 140 -0.31 -25.41 -1.36
C ASN A 140 -0.63 -24.05 -0.71
N ARG A 141 -0.45 -22.95 -1.45
CA ARG A 141 -0.77 -21.60 -1.00
C ARG A 141 -2.27 -21.37 -0.92
N ILE A 142 -3.05 -21.94 -1.85
CA ILE A 142 -4.52 -21.92 -1.77
C ILE A 142 -5.01 -22.57 -0.48
N ASN A 143 -4.49 -23.74 -0.14
CA ASN A 143 -4.86 -24.44 1.10
C ASN A 143 -4.58 -23.57 2.34
N ALA A 144 -3.36 -23.02 2.44
CA ALA A 144 -2.98 -22.14 3.55
C ALA A 144 -3.87 -20.90 3.66
N LEU A 145 -4.21 -20.26 2.53
CA LEU A 145 -5.08 -19.08 2.50
C LEU A 145 -6.50 -19.40 2.97
N VAL A 146 -7.08 -20.48 2.45
CA VAL A 146 -8.46 -20.88 2.81
C VAL A 146 -8.54 -21.29 4.28
N GLU A 147 -7.55 -22.04 4.79
CA GLU A 147 -7.46 -22.38 6.21
C GLU A 147 -7.39 -21.13 7.09
N GLN A 148 -6.53 -20.17 6.73
CA GLN A 148 -6.45 -18.89 7.43
C GLN A 148 -7.79 -18.14 7.43
N TRP A 149 -8.47 -18.04 6.28
CA TRP A 149 -9.73 -17.31 6.18
C TRP A 149 -10.89 -18.00 6.91
N LEU A 150 -10.85 -19.33 7.00
CA LEU A 150 -11.80 -20.09 7.83
C LEU A 150 -11.64 -19.74 9.31
N ILE A 151 -10.40 -19.61 9.79
CA ILE A 151 -10.11 -19.21 11.18
C ILE A 151 -10.69 -17.81 11.45
N ASP A 152 -10.33 -16.82 10.62
CA ASP A 152 -10.82 -15.44 10.74
C ASP A 152 -12.37 -15.36 10.73
N LYS A 153 -13.04 -16.22 9.95
CA LYS A 153 -14.51 -16.27 9.86
C LYS A 153 -15.19 -16.69 11.17
N PHE A 154 -14.52 -17.49 12.01
CA PHE A 154 -15.04 -17.81 13.34
C PHE A 154 -14.95 -16.63 14.29
N GLU A 155 -13.95 -15.75 14.15
CA GLU A 155 -13.80 -14.53 14.96
C GLU A 155 -14.87 -13.48 14.63
N ASP A 156 -15.25 -13.34 13.35
CA ASP A 156 -16.22 -12.33 12.88
C ASP A 156 -17.70 -12.70 13.05
N ARG A 157 -18.03 -13.93 13.48
CA ARG A 157 -19.42 -14.25 13.81
C ARG A 157 -19.84 -13.38 15.00
N LYS A 158 -20.84 -12.51 14.79
CA LYS A 158 -21.54 -11.84 15.89
C LYS A 158 -22.27 -12.89 16.72
N ILE A 159 -21.57 -13.45 17.69
CA ILE A 159 -22.13 -14.42 18.62
C ILE A 159 -23.01 -13.63 19.60
N PRO A 160 -24.26 -14.06 19.85
CA PRO A 160 -25.12 -13.42 20.83
C PRO A 160 -24.42 -13.32 22.18
N SER A 161 -24.54 -12.17 22.85
CA SER A 161 -23.94 -12.02 24.18
C SER A 161 -24.56 -13.03 25.16
N LYS A 162 -23.87 -13.34 26.26
CA LYS A 162 -24.43 -14.20 27.33
C LYS A 162 -25.82 -13.71 27.79
N THR A 163 -26.02 -12.39 27.84
CA THR A 163 -27.30 -11.78 28.20
C THR A 163 -28.39 -12.03 27.16
N ASP A 164 -28.05 -12.07 25.87
CA ASP A 164 -29.00 -12.39 24.81
C ASP A 164 -29.32 -13.88 24.79
N LEU A 165 -28.32 -14.74 25.00
CA LEU A 165 -28.54 -16.18 25.17
C LEU A 165 -29.45 -16.48 26.36
N ASP A 166 -29.27 -15.81 27.51
CA ASP A 166 -30.17 -15.93 28.67
C ASP A 166 -31.62 -15.59 28.29
N LYS A 167 -31.82 -14.53 27.50
CA LYS A 167 -33.15 -14.12 27.02
C LYS A 167 -33.72 -15.17 26.08
N PHE A 168 -32.93 -15.68 25.13
CA PHE A 168 -33.36 -16.71 24.18
C PHE A 168 -33.80 -17.99 24.90
N PHE A 169 -33.04 -18.43 25.90
CA PHE A 169 -33.39 -19.61 26.71
C PHE A 169 -34.64 -19.38 27.57
N LYS A 170 -34.78 -18.19 28.18
CA LYS A 170 -35.98 -17.82 28.95
C LYS A 170 -37.24 -17.75 28.10
N LEU A 171 -37.11 -17.38 26.83
CA LEU A 171 -38.20 -17.31 25.85
C LEU A 171 -38.44 -18.62 25.09
N ASP A 172 -37.79 -19.73 25.48
CA ASP A 172 -37.91 -21.04 24.81
C ASP A 172 -37.48 -21.03 23.33
N LEU A 173 -36.66 -20.06 22.91
CA LEU A 173 -36.15 -19.97 21.53
C LEU A 173 -34.97 -20.93 21.28
N ILE A 174 -34.29 -21.35 22.35
CA ILE A 174 -33.20 -22.33 22.34
C ILE A 174 -33.38 -23.29 23.52
N ASP A 175 -32.95 -24.54 23.34
CA ASP A 175 -32.94 -25.54 24.40
C ASP A 175 -31.67 -25.44 25.28
N ILE A 176 -31.61 -26.29 26.30
CA ILE A 176 -30.52 -26.30 27.27
C ILE A 176 -29.18 -26.76 26.69
N GLU A 177 -29.21 -27.70 25.73
CA GLU A 177 -28.01 -28.21 25.07
C GLU A 177 -27.41 -27.14 24.14
N ARG A 178 -28.28 -26.43 23.42
CA ARG A 178 -27.90 -25.29 22.60
C ARG A 178 -27.41 -24.14 23.46
N PHE A 179 -28.09 -23.81 24.56
CA PHE A 179 -27.61 -22.79 25.49
C PHE A 179 -26.21 -23.13 26.05
N TYR A 180 -25.97 -24.38 26.42
CA TYR A 180 -24.65 -24.85 26.88
C TYR A 180 -23.56 -24.74 25.81
N SER A 181 -23.85 -25.22 24.59
CA SER A 181 -22.88 -25.18 23.49
C SER A 181 -22.52 -23.75 23.05
N GLU A 182 -23.50 -22.85 23.01
CA GLU A 182 -23.29 -21.42 22.71
C GLU A 182 -22.46 -20.71 23.80
N LEU A 183 -22.61 -21.09 25.08
CA LEU A 183 -21.73 -20.60 26.16
C LEU A 183 -20.27 -21.04 25.94
N ARG A 184 -20.04 -22.27 25.47
CA ARG A 184 -18.67 -22.69 25.13
C ARG A 184 -18.12 -21.96 23.91
N ILE A 185 -18.96 -21.64 22.93
CA ILE A 185 -18.58 -20.82 21.77
C ILE A 185 -18.20 -19.40 22.21
N LEU A 186 -18.86 -18.84 23.23
CA LEU A 186 -18.48 -17.58 23.88
C LEU A 186 -17.19 -17.66 24.71
N GLY A 187 -16.56 -18.84 24.81
CA GLY A 187 -15.29 -19.03 25.52
C GLY A 187 -15.42 -19.36 27.00
N TYR A 188 -16.63 -19.64 27.51
CA TYR A 188 -16.79 -20.13 28.88
C TYR A 188 -16.28 -21.58 29.01
N ASN A 189 -15.52 -21.86 30.06
CA ASN A 189 -15.11 -23.22 30.36
C ASN A 189 -16.29 -24.09 30.80
N ASP A 190 -16.06 -25.40 30.92
CA ASP A 190 -17.09 -26.40 31.21
C ASP A 190 -17.82 -26.12 32.54
N ASP A 191 -17.08 -25.78 33.59
CA ASP A 191 -17.61 -25.53 34.93
C ASP A 191 -18.51 -24.28 34.98
N TYR A 192 -18.05 -23.16 34.40
CA TYR A 192 -18.84 -21.94 34.33
C TYR A 192 -20.06 -22.10 33.43
N SER A 193 -19.94 -22.84 32.33
CA SER A 193 -21.06 -23.16 31.45
C SER A 193 -22.16 -23.92 32.20
N LYS A 194 -21.80 -24.92 33.01
CA LYS A 194 -22.74 -25.66 33.88
C LYS A 194 -23.40 -24.77 34.92
N LEU A 195 -22.64 -23.86 35.56
CA LEU A 195 -23.19 -22.92 36.54
C LEU A 195 -24.20 -21.96 35.90
N PHE A 196 -23.92 -21.44 34.70
CA PHE A 196 -24.85 -20.57 33.99
C PHE A 196 -26.11 -21.29 33.54
N VAL A 197 -26.00 -22.54 33.07
CA VAL A 197 -27.16 -23.41 32.78
C VAL A 197 -28.03 -23.57 34.03
N ALA A 198 -27.45 -23.97 35.16
CA ALA A 198 -28.20 -24.16 36.40
C ALA A 198 -28.87 -22.87 36.90
N LEU A 199 -28.20 -21.72 36.73
CA LEU A 199 -28.77 -20.41 37.05
C LEU A 199 -29.95 -20.07 36.13
N ALA A 200 -29.80 -20.30 34.82
CA ALA A 200 -30.84 -20.02 33.83
C ALA A 200 -32.10 -20.88 34.07
N GLU A 201 -31.93 -22.18 34.36
CA GLU A 201 -33.04 -23.07 34.72
C GLU A 201 -33.78 -22.64 35.99
N LYS A 202 -33.03 -22.25 37.04
CA LYS A 202 -33.62 -21.76 38.29
C LYS A 202 -34.42 -20.48 38.09
N THR A 203 -33.88 -19.53 37.31
CA THR A 203 -34.57 -18.27 37.04
C THR A 203 -35.81 -18.43 36.17
N LYS A 204 -35.84 -19.47 35.32
CA LYS A 204 -37.01 -19.82 34.51
C LYS A 204 -38.12 -20.45 35.33
N LYS A 205 -37.78 -21.33 36.29
CA LYS A 205 -38.74 -21.98 37.21
C LYS A 205 -39.34 -21.02 38.25
N ALA A 206 -38.72 -19.86 38.47
CA ALA A 206 -39.17 -18.86 39.44
C ALA A 206 -40.19 -17.84 38.88
N LYS A 207 -40.53 -17.94 37.59
CA LYS A 207 -41.58 -17.17 36.91
C LYS A 207 -42.73 -18.07 36.52
#